data_AF-A0A968BNI7-F1
#
_entry.id   AF-A0A968BNI7-F1
#
_cell.length_a   1.000
_cell.length_b   1.000
_cell.length_c   1.000
_cell.angle_alpha   90.00
_cell.angle_beta   90.00
_cell.angle_gamma   90.00
#
_symmetry.space_group_name_H-M   'P 1'
#
loop_
_entity.id
_entity.type
_entity.pdbx_description
1 polymer ?
#
loop_
_entity_poly.entity_id
_entity_poly.type
_entity_poly.pdbx_seq_one_letter_code
_entity_poly.pdbx_strand_id
1 'polypeptide(L)'
;KGTVEELRVPGMALGILPDERFGEHTSHLKHGDALILYTDGVTDAMNSAQESFGLDRLKALVRDHGRESAQELVQTINDAVAAFVGEATQFDDFTLVVASRIA
;
A
#
# COMPACT_ATOMS: atom_id res chain seq x y z
N LYS A 1 6.62 17.53 1.25
CA LYS A 1 5.85 16.42 1.86
C LYS A 1 4.38 16.59 1.49
N GLY A 2 3.74 15.53 1.02
CA GLY A 2 2.32 15.53 0.65
C GLY A 2 1.39 15.22 1.83
N THR A 3 0.16 14.86 1.51
CA THR A 3 -0.81 14.25 2.44
C THR A 3 -1.16 12.85 1.94
N VAL A 4 -1.58 11.96 2.84
CA VAL A 4 -2.07 10.63 2.48
C VAL A 4 -3.50 10.51 2.98
N GLU A 5 -4.39 10.14 2.07
CA GLU A 5 -5.78 9.80 2.36
C GLU A 5 -5.91 8.28 2.24
N GLU A 6 -6.52 7.65 3.24
CA GLU A 6 -6.78 6.21 3.21
C GLU A 6 -8.25 5.97 2.80
N LEU A 7 -8.44 5.27 1.69
CA LEU A 7 -9.76 4.95 1.16
C LEU A 7 -10.24 3.64 1.81
N ARG A 8 -11.05 3.75 2.87
CA ARG A 8 -11.62 2.58 3.57
C ARG A 8 -13.07 2.35 3.20
N VAL A 9 -13.37 1.12 2.80
CA VAL A 9 -14.73 0.59 2.71
C VAL A 9 -14.82 -0.63 3.63
N PRO A 10 -15.68 -0.61 4.66
CA PRO A 10 -15.89 -1.80 5.49
C PRO A 10 -16.61 -2.89 4.68
N GLY A 11 -16.24 -4.14 4.93
CA GLY A 11 -16.85 -5.30 4.28
C GLY A 11 -16.14 -6.60 4.67
N MET A 12 -16.74 -7.73 4.33
CA MET A 12 -16.10 -9.05 4.49
C MET A 12 -15.40 -9.49 3.21
N ALA A 13 -14.54 -10.50 3.32
CA ALA A 13 -13.95 -11.14 2.16
C ALA A 13 -15.04 -11.68 1.21
N LEU A 14 -14.78 -11.58 -0.10
CA LEU A 14 -15.65 -12.11 -1.14
C LEU A 14 -15.90 -13.61 -0.94
N GLY A 15 -17.15 -14.04 -1.10
CA GLY A 15 -17.53 -15.46 -1.04
C GLY A 15 -17.88 -16.01 0.35
N ILE A 16 -17.81 -15.20 1.42
CA ILE A 16 -18.19 -15.64 2.78
C ILE A 16 -19.72 -15.60 2.97
N LEU A 17 -20.39 -14.56 2.46
CA LEU A 17 -21.84 -14.41 2.53
C LEU A 17 -22.44 -14.34 1.12
N PRO A 18 -23.49 -15.11 0.82
CA PRO A 18 -24.02 -15.26 -0.54
C PRO A 18 -24.67 -13.99 -1.12
N ASP A 19 -25.20 -13.11 -0.26
CA ASP A 19 -25.93 -11.90 -0.66
C ASP A 19 -25.29 -10.60 -0.10
N GLU A 20 -23.99 -10.62 0.16
CA GLU A 20 -23.29 -9.45 0.70
C GLU A 20 -23.29 -8.31 -0.32
N ARG A 21 -23.66 -7.11 0.14
CA ARG A 21 -23.53 -5.89 -0.65
C ARG A 21 -22.26 -5.17 -0.24
N PHE A 22 -21.30 -5.11 -1.16
CA PHE A 22 -20.06 -4.37 -0.93
C PHE A 22 -20.32 -2.87 -0.97
N GLY A 23 -19.77 -2.15 0.01
CA GLY A 23 -19.74 -0.71 -0.05
C GLY A 23 -18.89 -0.22 -1.22
N GLU A 24 -19.06 1.04 -1.56
CA GLU A 24 -18.25 1.73 -2.56
C GLU A 24 -17.70 3.02 -1.96
N HIS A 25 -16.49 3.39 -2.34
CA HIS A 25 -15.92 4.70 -2.05
C HIS A 25 -15.44 5.32 -3.35
N THR A 26 -15.88 6.54 -3.63
CA THR A 26 -15.48 7.30 -4.81
C THR A 26 -14.64 8.49 -4.39
N SER A 27 -13.45 8.63 -4.97
CA SER A 27 -12.58 9.79 -4.78
C SER A 27 -12.05 10.31 -6.12
N HIS A 28 -11.57 11.55 -6.14
CA HIS A 28 -11.08 12.22 -7.35
C HIS A 28 -9.57 12.43 -7.29
N LEU A 29 -8.85 11.79 -8.21
CA LEU A 29 -7.41 12.03 -8.40
C LEU A 29 -7.18 13.33 -9.16
N LYS A 30 -6.46 14.26 -8.54
CA LYS A 30 -5.95 15.49 -9.15
C LYS A 30 -4.63 15.21 -9.86
N HIS A 31 -4.20 16.16 -10.71
CA HIS A 31 -2.88 16.06 -11.33
C HIS A 31 -1.77 16.04 -10.27
N GLY A 32 -0.85 15.09 -10.41
CA GLY A 32 0.22 14.86 -9.45
C GLY A 32 -0.17 13.98 -8.25
N ASP A 33 -1.42 13.52 -8.17
CA ASP A 33 -1.80 12.51 -7.18
C ASP A 33 -1.40 11.10 -7.64
N ALA A 34 -1.14 10.23 -6.67
CA ALA A 34 -0.90 8.81 -6.88
C ALA A 34 -1.91 7.98 -6.07
N LEU A 35 -2.43 6.92 -6.69
CA LEU A 35 -3.22 5.87 -6.06
C LEU A 35 -2.30 4.66 -5.80
N ILE A 36 -2.28 4.22 -4.55
CA ILE A 36 -1.48 3.07 -4.10
C ILE A 36 -2.46 1.96 -3.70
N LEU A 37 -2.35 0.81 -4.35
CA LEU A 37 -3.12 -0.40 -4.05
C LEU A 37 -2.13 -1.48 -3.60
N TYR A 38 -2.43 -2.17 -2.51
CA TYR A 38 -1.53 -3.16 -1.93
C TYR A 38 -2.31 -4.30 -1.26
N THR A 39 -1.67 -5.47 -1.14
CA THR A 39 -2.09 -6.55 -0.25
C THR A 39 -1.46 -6.39 1.13
N ASP A 40 -2.06 -7.00 2.14
CA ASP A 40 -1.53 -7.06 3.51
C ASP A 40 -0.10 -7.63 3.58
N GLY A 41 0.32 -8.50 2.66
CA GLY A 41 1.73 -8.91 2.54
C GLY A 41 2.76 -7.78 2.44
N VAL A 42 2.36 -6.54 2.08
CA VAL A 42 3.22 -5.35 2.18
C VAL A 42 3.34 -4.85 3.62
N THR A 43 2.22 -4.72 4.34
CA THR A 43 2.20 -4.16 5.71
C THR A 43 2.57 -5.18 6.77
N ASP A 44 2.33 -6.46 6.49
CA ASP A 44 2.54 -7.58 7.40
C ASP A 44 3.89 -8.28 7.15
N ALA A 45 4.71 -7.76 6.23
CA ALA A 45 6.09 -8.17 6.06
C ALA A 45 6.85 -8.07 7.39
N MET A 46 7.45 -9.18 7.82
CA MET A 46 8.08 -9.33 9.14
C MET A 46 9.60 -9.24 9.05
N ASN A 47 10.21 -8.52 10.00
CA ASN A 47 11.65 -8.58 10.21
C ASN A 47 12.05 -9.78 11.09
N SER A 48 13.35 -9.96 11.34
CA SER A 48 13.85 -11.05 12.21
C SER A 48 13.39 -10.96 13.67
N ALA A 49 12.94 -9.80 14.12
CA ALA A 49 12.35 -9.58 15.45
C ALA A 49 10.84 -9.86 15.49
N GLN A 50 10.25 -10.35 14.39
CA GLN A 50 8.80 -10.58 14.24
C GLN A 50 7.97 -9.29 14.38
N GLU A 51 8.56 -8.15 14.02
CA GLU A 51 7.85 -6.88 13.92
C GLU A 51 7.40 -6.68 12.46
N SER A 52 6.16 -6.23 12.29
CA SER A 52 5.63 -5.93 10.96
C SER A 52 6.11 -4.57 10.45
N PHE A 53 6.22 -4.45 9.12
CA PHE A 53 6.55 -3.20 8.44
C PHE A 53 5.56 -2.10 8.79
N GLY A 54 4.27 -2.44 8.76
CA GLY A 54 3.18 -1.61 9.24
C GLY A 54 2.74 -0.50 8.29
N LEU A 55 1.47 -0.14 8.41
CA LEU A 55 0.82 0.89 7.58
C LEU A 55 1.43 2.28 7.76
N ASP A 56 1.91 2.61 8.96
CA ASP A 56 2.47 3.95 9.24
C ASP A 56 3.77 4.21 8.47
N ARG A 57 4.62 3.19 8.30
CA ARG A 57 5.84 3.29 7.48
C ARG A 57 5.49 3.44 6.00
N LEU A 58 4.52 2.67 5.52
CA LEU A 58 4.02 2.80 4.14
C LEU A 58 3.48 4.21 3.87
N LYS A 59 2.62 4.73 4.75
CA LYS A 59 2.09 6.10 4.64
C LYS A 59 3.20 7.15 4.69
N ALA A 60 4.24 6.95 5.49
CA ALA A 60 5.37 7.86 5.55
C ALA A 60 6.13 7.91 4.22
N LEU A 61 6.40 6.75 3.60
CA LEU A 61 7.04 6.68 2.28
C LEU A 61 6.19 7.36 1.20
N VAL A 62 4.90 7.04 1.13
CA VAL A 62 3.98 7.68 0.15
C VAL A 62 3.91 9.19 0.35
N ARG A 63 3.91 9.68 1.60
CA ARG A 63 3.90 11.11 1.88
C ARG A 63 5.17 11.83 1.42
N ASP A 64 6.32 11.16 1.52
CA ASP A 64 7.62 11.74 1.23
C ASP A 64 7.98 11.61 -0.26
N HIS A 65 7.57 10.53 -0.91
CA HIS A 65 7.92 10.16 -2.29
C HIS A 65 6.75 10.18 -3.30
N GLY A 66 5.51 10.42 -2.86
CA GLY A 66 4.31 10.29 -3.69
C GLY A 66 4.19 11.24 -4.89
N ARG A 67 5.15 12.16 -5.08
CA ARG A 67 5.25 13.04 -6.26
C ARG A 67 6.25 12.56 -7.30
N GLU A 68 7.01 11.51 -7.00
CA GLU A 68 7.89 10.84 -7.95
C GLU A 68 7.06 10.06 -8.97
N SER A 69 7.71 9.51 -9.99
CA SER A 69 7.01 8.66 -10.96
C SER A 69 6.46 7.40 -10.27
N ALA A 70 5.42 6.79 -10.86
CA ALA A 70 4.85 5.55 -10.34
C ALA A 70 5.92 4.45 -10.17
N GLN A 71 6.84 4.35 -11.12
CA GLN A 71 7.93 3.37 -11.08
C GLN A 71 8.92 3.63 -9.95
N GLU A 72 9.29 4.89 -9.73
CA GLU A 72 10.18 5.28 -8.62
C GLU A 72 9.50 4.98 -7.28
N LEU A 73 8.22 5.34 -7.12
CA LEU A 73 7.50 5.09 -5.87
C LEU A 73 7.36 3.58 -5.57
N VAL A 74 7.07 2.76 -6.59
CA VAL A 74 7.07 1.28 -6.44
C VAL A 74 8.44 0.80 -5.95
N GLN A 75 9.52 1.27 -6.57
CA GLN A 75 10.87 0.86 -6.21
C GLN A 75 11.22 1.30 -4.79
N THR A 76 10.91 2.55 -4.41
CA THR A 76 11.14 3.08 -3.06
C THR A 76 10.43 2.27 -2.00
N ILE A 77 9.17 1.89 -2.22
CA ILE A 77 8.41 1.07 -1.27
C ILE A 77 9.01 -0.34 -1.19
N ASN A 78 9.30 -0.95 -2.35
CA ASN A 78 9.88 -2.29 -2.41
C ASN A 78 11.24 -2.37 -1.69
N ASP A 79 12.13 -1.42 -1.95
CA ASP A 79 13.46 -1.36 -1.34
C ASP A 79 13.37 -1.12 0.17
N ALA A 80 12.45 -0.26 0.61
CA ALA A 80 12.24 -0.01 2.03
C ALA A 80 11.69 -1.24 2.77
N VAL A 81 10.78 -2.00 2.16
CA VAL A 81 10.28 -3.26 2.72
C VAL A 81 11.37 -4.32 2.73
N ALA A 82 12.12 -4.49 1.64
CA ALA A 82 13.23 -5.43 1.56
C ALA A 82 14.32 -5.12 2.61
N ALA A 83 14.69 -3.85 2.76
CA ALA A 83 15.64 -3.42 3.79
C ALA A 83 15.11 -3.63 5.21
N PHE A 84 13.80 -3.49 5.45
CA PHE A 84 13.19 -3.75 6.75
C PHE A 84 13.17 -5.24 7.10
N VAL A 85 12.79 -6.10 6.13
CA VAL A 85 12.74 -7.56 6.30
C VAL A 85 14.14 -8.15 6.48
N GLY A 86 15.11 -7.64 5.72
CA GLY A 86 16.48 -8.15 5.71
C GLY A 86 16.54 -9.59 5.21
N GLU A 87 17.17 -10.47 5.99
CA GLU A 87 17.31 -11.90 5.67
C GLU A 87 16.14 -12.76 6.19
N ALA A 88 15.10 -12.15 6.77
CA ALA A 88 13.94 -12.89 7.24
C ALA A 88 13.15 -13.50 6.07
N THR A 89 12.53 -14.65 6.31
CA THR A 89 11.70 -15.31 5.30
C THR A 89 10.45 -14.47 5.02
N GLN A 90 10.07 -14.42 3.75
CA GLN A 90 8.81 -13.80 3.33
C GLN A 90 7.63 -14.43 4.08
N PHE A 91 6.76 -13.58 4.62
CA PHE A 91 5.62 -13.99 5.44
C PHE A 91 4.38 -14.34 4.60
N ASP A 92 4.09 -13.54 3.57
CA ASP A 92 2.90 -13.67 2.73
C ASP A 92 3.15 -13.11 1.30
N ASP A 93 2.19 -13.29 0.40
CA ASP A 93 2.24 -12.79 -0.98
C ASP A 93 2.26 -11.25 -1.01
N PHE A 94 3.31 -10.69 -1.60
CA PHE A 94 3.52 -9.25 -1.72
C PHE A 94 3.00 -8.75 -3.07
N THR A 95 2.00 -7.86 -3.07
CA THR A 95 1.52 -7.17 -4.27
C THR A 95 1.42 -5.67 -4.01
N LEU A 96 2.00 -4.87 -4.92
CA LEU A 96 1.95 -3.41 -4.90
C LEU A 96 1.67 -2.88 -6.31
N VAL A 97 0.70 -1.97 -6.42
CA VAL A 97 0.38 -1.26 -7.67
C VAL A 97 0.32 0.23 -7.37
N VAL A 98 1.00 1.02 -8.22
CA VAL A 98 0.94 2.49 -8.18
C VAL A 98 0.41 3.00 -9.50
N ALA A 99 -0.60 3.86 -9.44
CA ALA A 99 -1.13 4.58 -10.59
C ALA A 99 -1.05 6.09 -10.32
N SER A 100 -0.39 6.82 -11.19
CA SER A 100 -0.24 8.28 -11.05
C SER A 100 -1.04 9.01 -12.12
N ARG A 101 -1.71 10.10 -11.72
CA ARG A 101 -2.34 11.00 -12.69
C ARG A 101 -1.34 12.03 -13.17
N ILE A 102 -0.79 11.78 -14.36
CA ILE A 102 0.07 12.71 -15.07
C ILE A 102 -0.71 13.91 -15.62
N ALA A 103 -0.02 15.00 -15.96
CA ALA A 103 -0.59 16.19 -16.57
C ALA A 103 -1.26 15.88 -17.92
#